data_AF-A0A1W6PQJ1-F1
#
_entry.id   AF-A0A1W6PQJ1-F1
#
_cell.length_a   1.000
_cell.length_b   1.000
_cell.length_c   1.000
_cell.angle_alpha   90.00
_cell.angle_beta   90.00
_cell.angle_gamma   90.00
#
_symmetry.space_group_name_H-M   'P 1'
#
loop_
_entity.id
_entity.type
_entity.pdbx_description
1 polymer ?
#
loop_
_entity_poly.entity_id
_entity_poly.type
_entity_poly.pdbx_seq_one_letter_code
_entity_poly.pdbx_strand_id
1 'polypeptide(L)'
;MVVHMDRVFFFDAVRRELFKGGLTQPQVVGMTAILDAWEKRFTQADRRWLAYILATAYHETAYTMQPVRETLAESDLRAVEILETAFAAGRLSWVKTPYWRPDEDGRCWLGRGLVQLTHKRNYEAMSALTGIDLVADPDRAMEMDAAVTILIEGMLQGSFTGHKLADHLNATTEDWVNARRIVNGTDRAEKLAGYAMAFHAALRPDAAQDRPRS
;
A
#
# COMPACT_ATOMS: atom_id res chain seq x y z
N MET A 1 -23.87 -1.72 -14.84
CA MET A 1 -24.16 -2.43 -13.57
C MET A 1 -22.90 -2.38 -12.74
N VAL A 2 -22.94 -1.77 -11.55
CA VAL A 2 -21.79 -1.80 -10.63
C VAL A 2 -21.72 -3.22 -10.07
N VAL A 3 -20.62 -3.92 -10.35
CA VAL A 3 -20.40 -5.25 -9.81
C VAL A 3 -19.59 -5.08 -8.53
N HIS A 4 -20.22 -5.31 -7.40
CA HIS A 4 -19.57 -5.30 -6.09
C HIS A 4 -18.79 -6.60 -5.89
N MET A 5 -17.83 -6.59 -4.99
CA MET A 5 -17.05 -7.78 -4.67
C MET A 5 -17.67 -8.59 -3.54
N ASP A 6 -17.59 -9.92 -3.63
CA ASP A 6 -18.00 -10.82 -2.56
C ASP A 6 -17.05 -10.70 -1.36
N ARG A 7 -17.41 -9.82 -0.40
CA ARG A 7 -16.62 -9.56 0.81
C ARG A 7 -16.48 -10.80 1.69
N VAL A 8 -17.52 -11.63 1.76
CA VAL A 8 -17.50 -12.84 2.61
C VAL A 8 -16.47 -13.83 2.08
N PHE A 9 -16.55 -14.15 0.79
CA PHE A 9 -15.56 -15.01 0.14
C PHE A 9 -14.15 -14.44 0.22
N PHE A 10 -14.00 -13.13 -0.01
CA PHE A 10 -12.70 -12.46 0.07
C PHE A 10 -12.05 -12.68 1.43
N PHE A 11 -12.74 -12.34 2.53
CA PHE A 11 -12.18 -12.46 3.87
C PHE A 11 -11.93 -13.90 4.30
N ASP A 12 -12.80 -14.84 3.89
CA ASP A 12 -12.59 -16.26 4.17
C ASP A 12 -11.39 -16.84 3.43
N ALA A 13 -11.19 -16.44 2.17
CA ALA A 13 -10.05 -16.87 1.37
C ALA A 13 -8.73 -16.29 1.92
N VAL A 14 -8.63 -14.98 2.12
CA VAL A 14 -7.37 -14.37 2.59
C VAL A 14 -7.01 -14.83 4.01
N ARG A 15 -8.00 -15.05 4.89
CA ARG A 15 -7.77 -15.60 6.24
C ARG A 15 -6.99 -16.90 6.17
N ARG A 16 -7.37 -17.81 5.27
CA ARG A 16 -6.73 -19.13 5.11
C ARG A 16 -5.38 -19.03 4.41
N GLU A 17 -5.33 -18.34 3.28
CA GLU A 17 -4.16 -18.37 2.38
C GLU A 17 -3.02 -17.43 2.83
N LEU A 18 -3.35 -16.27 3.42
CA LEU A 18 -2.37 -15.23 3.72
C LEU A 18 -2.14 -15.05 5.21
N PHE A 19 -3.21 -15.09 6.01
CA PHE A 19 -3.15 -14.77 7.45
C PHE A 19 -3.17 -16.00 8.37
N LYS A 20 -2.78 -17.18 7.85
CA LYS A 20 -2.57 -18.41 8.65
C LYS A 20 -3.77 -18.82 9.52
N GLY A 21 -4.98 -18.58 9.03
CA GLY A 21 -6.24 -18.97 9.67
C GLY A 21 -6.86 -17.93 10.59
N GLY A 22 -6.22 -16.78 10.84
CA GLY A 22 -6.75 -15.73 11.72
C GLY A 22 -6.74 -14.34 11.08
N LEU A 23 -7.70 -13.49 11.42
CA LEU A 23 -7.69 -12.07 11.05
C LEU A 23 -7.94 -11.24 12.30
N THR A 24 -7.14 -10.19 12.48
CA THR A 24 -7.38 -9.19 13.52
C THR A 24 -8.35 -8.13 13.01
N GLN A 25 -9.05 -7.45 13.93
CA GLN A 25 -9.95 -6.36 13.57
C GLN A 25 -9.23 -5.24 12.76
N PRO A 26 -8.02 -4.80 13.14
CA PRO A 26 -7.26 -3.85 12.31
C PRO A 26 -6.97 -4.36 10.88
N GLN A 27 -6.65 -5.64 10.71
CA GLN A 27 -6.43 -6.20 9.37
C GLN A 27 -7.69 -6.12 8.50
N VAL A 28 -8.85 -6.44 9.09
CA VAL A 28 -10.14 -6.33 8.41
C VAL A 28 -10.41 -4.87 8.03
N VAL A 29 -10.25 -3.93 8.97
CA VAL A 29 -10.46 -2.49 8.71
C VAL A 29 -9.60 -1.98 7.57
N GLY A 30 -8.30 -2.31 7.57
CA GLY A 30 -7.36 -1.87 6.53
C GLY A 30 -7.68 -2.42 5.16
N MET A 31 -7.97 -3.72 5.06
CA MET A 31 -8.42 -4.32 3.81
C MET A 31 -9.73 -3.70 3.33
N THR A 32 -10.74 -3.56 4.21
CA THR A 32 -12.01 -2.93 3.87
C THR A 32 -11.82 -1.51 3.32
N ALA A 33 -10.97 -0.68 3.93
CA ALA A 33 -10.71 0.67 3.46
C ALA A 33 -10.16 0.72 2.02
N ILE A 34 -9.22 -0.17 1.69
CA ILE A 34 -8.68 -0.30 0.32
C ILE A 34 -9.78 -0.72 -0.64
N LEU A 35 -10.56 -1.73 -0.26
CA LEU A 35 -11.61 -2.30 -1.10
C LEU A 35 -12.75 -1.31 -1.36
N ASP A 36 -13.16 -0.54 -0.36
CA ASP A 36 -14.21 0.47 -0.46
C ASP A 36 -13.76 1.65 -1.31
N ALA A 37 -12.52 2.11 -1.13
CA ALA A 37 -11.94 3.16 -1.96
C ALA A 37 -11.82 2.73 -3.43
N TRP A 38 -11.51 1.45 -3.68
CA TRP A 38 -11.47 0.91 -5.03
C TRP A 38 -12.86 0.83 -5.67
N GLU A 39 -13.85 0.27 -4.98
CA GLU A 39 -15.22 0.16 -5.50
C GLU A 39 -15.91 1.51 -5.69
N LYS A 40 -15.49 2.55 -4.97
CA LYS A 40 -16.02 3.90 -5.18
C LYS A 40 -15.58 4.51 -6.51
N ARG A 41 -14.40 4.14 -7.04
CA ARG A 41 -13.74 4.90 -8.12
C ARG A 41 -13.30 4.08 -9.33
N PHE A 42 -13.06 2.77 -9.17
CA PHE A 42 -12.36 1.94 -10.16
C PHE A 42 -13.06 0.60 -10.44
N THR A 43 -14.38 0.55 -10.37
CA THR A 43 -15.16 -0.69 -10.56
C THR A 43 -15.01 -1.35 -11.93
N GLN A 44 -14.54 -0.61 -12.93
CA GLN A 44 -14.29 -1.10 -14.29
C GLN A 44 -12.80 -1.35 -14.56
N ALA A 45 -11.92 -1.05 -13.61
CA ALA A 45 -10.49 -1.28 -13.77
C ALA A 45 -10.14 -2.77 -13.59
N ASP A 46 -8.96 -3.14 -14.05
CA ASP A 46 -8.47 -4.51 -13.96
C ASP A 46 -8.34 -4.96 -12.50
N ARG A 47 -9.05 -6.02 -12.11
CA ARG A 47 -8.99 -6.58 -10.75
C ARG A 47 -7.59 -7.02 -10.32
N ARG A 48 -6.70 -7.33 -11.26
CA ARG A 48 -5.30 -7.66 -10.98
C ARG A 48 -4.57 -6.48 -10.34
N TRP A 49 -5.00 -5.26 -10.65
CA TRP A 49 -4.45 -4.05 -10.05
C TRP A 49 -4.80 -3.95 -8.57
N LEU A 50 -6.07 -4.18 -8.22
CA LEU A 50 -6.50 -4.22 -6.83
C LEU A 50 -5.77 -5.31 -6.03
N ALA A 51 -5.58 -6.49 -6.64
CA ALA A 51 -4.82 -7.56 -6.01
C ALA A 51 -3.38 -7.15 -5.69
N TYR A 52 -2.72 -6.45 -6.61
CA TYR A 52 -1.35 -5.96 -6.42
C TYR A 52 -1.26 -4.84 -5.37
N ILE A 53 -2.25 -3.96 -5.33
CA ILE A 53 -2.39 -2.91 -4.31
C ILE A 53 -2.50 -3.54 -2.92
N LEU A 54 -3.37 -4.54 -2.75
CA LEU A 54 -3.51 -5.28 -1.48
C LEU A 54 -2.23 -6.01 -1.09
N ALA A 55 -1.54 -6.65 -2.05
CA ALA A 55 -0.26 -7.31 -1.81
C ALA A 55 0.84 -6.33 -1.37
N THR A 56 0.86 -5.14 -1.97
CA THR A 56 1.78 -4.07 -1.60
C THR A 56 1.53 -3.62 -0.17
N ALA A 57 0.29 -3.27 0.18
CA ALA A 57 -0.07 -2.91 1.55
C ALA A 57 0.28 -4.03 2.54
N TYR A 58 -0.02 -5.28 2.20
CA TYR A 58 0.30 -6.44 3.03
C TYR A 58 1.80 -6.58 3.29
N HIS A 59 2.64 -6.40 2.27
CA HIS A 59 4.08 -6.53 2.40
C HIS A 59 4.71 -5.37 3.17
N GLU A 60 4.39 -4.14 2.78
CA GLU A 60 5.05 -2.92 3.29
C GLU A 60 4.66 -2.62 4.74
N THR A 61 3.49 -3.09 5.19
CA THR A 61 2.98 -2.86 6.55
C THR A 61 3.29 -4.01 7.51
N ALA A 62 4.19 -4.93 7.13
CA ALA A 62 4.47 -6.15 7.88
C ALA A 62 3.20 -6.94 8.23
N TYR A 63 2.29 -7.06 7.26
CA TYR A 63 1.03 -7.83 7.34
C TYR A 63 -0.02 -7.23 8.29
N THR A 64 0.18 -6.03 8.82
CA THR A 64 -0.79 -5.37 9.71
C THR A 64 -1.98 -4.83 8.93
N MET A 65 -1.80 -4.54 7.63
CA MET A 65 -2.75 -3.80 6.78
C MET A 65 -3.09 -2.42 7.34
N GLN A 66 -2.25 -1.85 8.19
CA GLN A 66 -2.43 -0.52 8.76
C GLN A 66 -1.32 0.41 8.26
N PRO A 67 -1.58 1.72 8.14
CA PRO A 67 -0.52 2.70 7.97
C PRO A 67 0.52 2.54 9.08
N VAL A 68 1.79 2.41 8.71
CA VAL A 68 2.88 2.28 9.69
C VAL A 68 3.93 3.35 9.45
N ARG A 69 4.56 3.79 10.54
CA ARG A 69 5.78 4.58 10.45
C ARG A 69 6.98 3.66 10.24
N GLU A 70 8.00 4.17 9.60
CA GLU A 70 9.29 3.50 9.43
C GLU A 70 9.78 2.98 10.78
N THR A 71 10.37 1.79 10.80
CA THR A 71 10.75 1.04 12.02
C THR A 71 9.58 0.55 12.89
N LEU A 72 8.33 0.72 12.45
CA LEU A 72 7.10 0.43 13.21
C LEU A 72 7.00 1.26 14.51
N ALA A 73 7.60 2.45 14.53
CA ALA A 73 7.58 3.32 15.69
C ALA A 73 6.22 3.98 15.91
N GLU A 74 5.87 4.22 17.17
CA GLU A 74 4.61 4.87 17.55
C GLU A 74 4.63 6.39 17.27
N SER A 75 5.82 6.99 17.16
CA SER A 75 6.00 8.42 16.90
C SER A 75 7.22 8.70 16.01
N ASP A 76 7.22 9.87 15.38
CA ASP A 76 8.34 10.34 14.57
C ASP A 76 9.64 10.44 15.38
N LEU A 77 9.57 10.99 16.60
CA LEU A 77 10.72 11.07 17.49
C LEU A 77 11.35 9.69 17.71
N ARG A 78 10.50 8.68 17.98
CA ARG A 78 10.98 7.33 18.21
C ARG A 78 11.56 6.70 16.94
N ALA A 79 10.95 6.93 15.78
CA ALA A 79 11.48 6.48 14.49
C ALA A 79 12.87 7.10 14.23
N VAL A 80 12.99 8.42 14.43
CA VAL A 80 14.25 9.16 14.26
C VAL A 80 15.33 8.63 15.19
N GLU A 81 15.05 8.40 16.47
CA GLU A 81 16.01 7.81 17.41
C GLU A 81 16.56 6.46 16.93
N ILE A 82 15.67 5.57 16.44
CA ILE A 82 16.06 4.25 15.96
C ILE A 82 16.93 4.38 14.70
N LEU A 83 16.54 5.24 13.77
CA LEU A 83 17.26 5.49 12.52
C LEU A 83 18.63 6.15 12.78
N GLU A 84 18.71 7.14 13.67
CA GLU A 84 19.97 7.75 14.09
C GLU A 84 20.92 6.73 14.72
N THR A 85 20.40 5.89 15.63
CA THR A 85 21.21 4.84 16.26
C THR A 85 21.73 3.84 15.21
N ALA A 86 20.90 3.49 14.22
CA ALA A 86 21.33 2.61 13.12
C ALA A 86 22.36 3.28 12.19
N PHE A 87 22.18 4.56 11.88
CA PHE A 87 23.09 5.35 11.05
C PHE A 87 24.45 5.54 11.71
N ALA A 88 24.48 5.94 12.99
CA ALA A 88 25.71 6.09 13.77
C ALA A 88 26.47 4.76 13.93
N ALA A 89 25.76 3.64 13.97
CA ALA A 89 26.35 2.29 13.99
C ALA A 89 26.81 1.79 12.60
N GLY A 90 26.71 2.61 11.54
CA GLY A 90 27.11 2.23 10.18
C GLY A 90 26.19 1.22 9.49
N ARG A 91 25.00 0.94 10.05
CA ARG A 91 24.05 -0.05 9.51
C ARG A 91 23.23 0.45 8.32
N LEU A 92 23.31 1.76 8.02
CA LEU A 92 22.62 2.43 6.92
C LEU A 92 23.61 3.04 5.92
N SER A 93 24.62 2.26 5.51
CA SER A 93 25.75 2.74 4.68
C SER A 93 25.35 3.25 3.29
N TRP A 94 24.15 2.92 2.81
CA TRP A 94 23.61 3.42 1.54
C TRP A 94 22.97 4.81 1.66
N VAL A 95 22.70 5.29 2.87
CA VAL A 95 22.09 6.60 3.10
C VAL A 95 23.18 7.67 3.08
N LYS A 96 23.12 8.56 2.09
CA LYS A 96 24.02 9.72 2.01
C LYS A 96 23.50 10.93 2.79
N THR A 97 22.19 11.13 2.75
CA THR A 97 21.52 12.25 3.42
C THR A 97 20.38 11.68 4.25
N PRO A 98 20.41 11.85 5.59
CA PRO A 98 19.44 11.27 6.51
C PRO A 98 18.09 12.00 6.40
N TYR A 99 17.22 11.51 5.53
CA TYR A 99 15.92 12.11 5.21
C TYR A 99 14.94 12.14 6.39
N TRP A 100 15.20 11.35 7.44
CA TRP A 100 14.38 11.30 8.65
C TRP A 100 14.70 12.44 9.62
N ARG A 101 15.85 13.14 9.46
CA ARG A 101 16.13 14.30 10.31
C ARG A 101 15.12 15.41 10.01
N PRO A 102 14.64 16.12 11.04
CA PRO A 102 13.81 17.30 10.84
C PRO A 102 14.50 18.30 9.91
N ASP A 103 13.76 18.85 8.95
CA ASP A 103 14.22 19.99 8.17
C ASP A 103 14.07 21.31 8.94
N GLU A 104 14.30 22.44 8.26
CA GLU A 104 14.23 23.79 8.86
C GLU A 104 12.85 24.10 9.46
N ASP A 105 11.79 23.46 8.95
CA ASP A 105 10.41 23.58 9.43
C ASP A 105 10.04 22.51 10.46
N GLY A 106 11.01 21.70 10.89
CA GLY A 106 10.83 20.60 11.85
C GLY A 106 10.18 19.35 11.23
N ARG A 107 10.08 19.24 9.90
CA ARG A 107 9.41 18.11 9.23
C ARG A 107 10.36 16.96 8.97
N CYS A 108 9.92 15.76 9.30
CA CYS A 108 10.67 14.51 9.08
C CYS A 108 10.11 13.74 7.88
N TRP A 109 10.96 13.38 6.92
CA TRP A 109 10.56 12.72 5.67
C TRP A 109 10.77 11.20 5.69
N LEU A 110 10.55 10.59 6.86
CA LEU A 110 10.62 9.15 7.10
C LEU A 110 9.46 8.39 6.44
N GLY A 111 9.59 7.07 6.34
CA GLY A 111 8.58 6.18 5.76
C GLY A 111 7.25 6.22 6.50
N ARG A 112 6.15 6.51 5.80
CA ARG A 112 4.78 6.45 6.37
C ARG A 112 3.79 5.73 5.46
N GLY A 113 2.67 5.33 6.04
CA GLY A 113 1.52 4.83 5.31
C GLY A 113 1.61 3.37 4.89
N LEU A 114 0.75 2.99 3.94
CA LEU A 114 0.63 1.62 3.41
C LEU A 114 1.74 1.25 2.40
N VAL A 115 2.56 2.23 1.99
CA VAL A 115 3.57 2.08 0.94
C VAL A 115 4.98 2.53 1.38
N GLN A 116 5.15 2.90 2.64
CA GLN A 116 6.42 3.45 3.18
C GLN A 116 6.96 4.63 2.35
N LEU A 117 6.14 5.68 2.19
CA LEU A 117 6.52 6.89 1.47
C LEU A 117 7.67 7.61 2.19
N THR A 118 8.84 7.68 1.57
CA THR A 118 10.07 8.32 2.12
C THR A 118 10.52 9.49 1.24
N HIS A 119 11.31 10.42 1.80
CA HIS A 119 11.89 11.61 1.15
C HIS A 119 10.89 12.72 0.79
N LYS A 120 11.27 13.98 1.06
CA LYS A 120 10.47 15.19 0.80
C LYS A 120 9.87 15.25 -0.61
N ARG A 121 10.68 14.98 -1.64
CA ARG A 121 10.24 14.96 -3.05
C ARG A 121 9.04 14.04 -3.31
N ASN A 122 8.95 12.92 -2.60
CA ASN A 122 7.84 11.98 -2.79
C ASN A 122 6.59 12.47 -2.04
N TYR A 123 6.75 13.12 -0.89
CA TYR A 123 5.65 13.82 -0.20
C TYR A 123 5.11 14.98 -1.05
N GLU A 124 5.98 15.76 -1.69
CA GLU A 124 5.59 16.83 -2.63
C GLU A 124 4.82 16.26 -3.84
N ALA A 125 5.35 15.21 -4.47
CA ALA A 125 4.70 14.55 -5.60
C ALA A 125 3.32 13.98 -5.23
N MET A 126 3.22 13.32 -4.07
CA MET A 126 1.94 12.79 -3.58
C MET A 126 0.98 13.89 -3.16
N SER A 127 1.47 15.02 -2.64
CA SER A 127 0.62 16.15 -2.32
C SER A 127 -0.03 16.73 -3.58
N ALA A 128 0.76 16.91 -4.64
CA ALA A 128 0.26 17.36 -5.94
C ALA A 128 -0.72 16.36 -6.55
N LEU A 129 -0.46 15.06 -6.44
CA LEU A 129 -1.29 14.02 -7.02
C LEU A 129 -2.64 13.85 -6.30
N THR A 130 -2.63 13.90 -4.97
CA THR A 130 -3.80 13.57 -4.14
C THR A 130 -4.58 14.80 -3.68
N GLY A 131 -3.98 16.00 -3.75
CA GLY A 131 -4.53 17.23 -3.15
C GLY A 131 -4.44 17.26 -1.61
N ILE A 132 -3.80 16.26 -1.00
CA ILE A 132 -3.56 16.18 0.44
C ILE A 132 -2.24 16.88 0.71
N ASP A 133 -2.24 17.97 1.48
CA ASP A 133 -0.99 18.65 1.83
C ASP A 133 -0.18 17.80 2.83
N LEU A 134 0.73 16.98 2.29
CA LEU A 134 1.65 16.14 3.05
C LEU A 134 2.98 16.86 3.34
N VAL A 135 3.23 18.00 2.69
CA VAL A 135 4.44 18.80 2.91
C VAL A 135 4.27 19.62 4.17
N ALA A 136 3.13 20.30 4.30
CA ALA A 136 2.76 21.03 5.51
C ALA A 136 2.33 20.09 6.64
N ASP A 137 1.92 18.85 6.37
CA ASP A 137 1.64 17.88 7.43
C ASP A 137 1.90 16.42 7.00
N PRO A 138 3.15 15.92 7.16
CA PRO A 138 3.53 14.58 6.71
C PRO A 138 2.85 13.47 7.51
N ASP A 139 2.38 13.74 8.73
CA ASP A 139 1.68 12.75 9.56
C ASP A 139 0.33 12.36 8.95
N ARG A 140 -0.25 13.18 8.06
CA ARG A 140 -1.46 12.81 7.31
C ARG A 140 -1.28 11.54 6.48
N ALA A 141 -0.05 11.17 6.09
CA ALA A 141 0.22 9.88 5.44
C ALA A 141 -0.07 8.66 6.34
N MET A 142 -0.27 8.86 7.65
CA MET A 142 -0.69 7.84 8.61
C MET A 142 -2.21 7.73 8.77
N GLU A 143 -2.97 8.69 8.25
CA GLU A 143 -4.43 8.60 8.20
C GLU A 143 -4.83 7.54 7.18
N MET A 144 -5.76 6.65 7.54
CA MET A 144 -6.14 5.52 6.67
C MET A 144 -6.60 5.99 5.28
N ASP A 145 -7.49 6.97 5.22
CA ASP A 145 -8.04 7.47 3.95
C ASP A 145 -6.96 8.09 3.04
N ALA A 146 -6.04 8.86 3.63
CA ALA A 146 -4.91 9.43 2.92
C ALA A 146 -3.94 8.35 2.46
N ALA A 147 -3.60 7.39 3.32
CA ALA A 147 -2.69 6.30 3.00
C ALA A 147 -3.23 5.40 1.87
N VAL A 148 -4.54 5.10 1.87
CA VAL A 148 -5.21 4.36 0.80
C VAL A 148 -5.20 5.16 -0.50
N THR A 149 -5.45 6.48 -0.43
CA THR A 149 -5.42 7.37 -1.61
C THR A 149 -4.03 7.42 -2.22
N ILE A 150 -2.99 7.63 -1.40
CA ILE A 150 -1.58 7.65 -1.82
C ILE A 150 -1.19 6.31 -2.46
N LEU A 151 -1.56 5.19 -1.83
CA LEU A 151 -1.25 3.86 -2.34
C LEU A 151 -1.89 3.63 -3.72
N ILE A 152 -3.19 3.86 -3.86
CA ILE A 152 -3.91 3.58 -5.10
C ILE A 152 -3.45 4.54 -6.22
N GLU A 153 -3.49 5.85 -5.98
CA GLU A 153 -3.14 6.83 -7.01
C GLU A 153 -1.67 6.73 -7.41
N GLY A 154 -0.77 6.56 -6.44
CA GLY A 154 0.66 6.44 -6.71
C GLY A 154 0.98 5.23 -7.59
N MET A 155 0.30 4.09 -7.38
CA MET A 155 0.50 2.89 -8.19
C MET A 155 -0.16 2.99 -9.59
N LEU A 156 -1.26 3.73 -9.71
CA LEU A 156 -1.94 3.97 -10.98
C LEU A 156 -1.18 4.95 -11.88
N GLN A 157 -0.63 6.02 -11.29
CA GLN A 157 0.11 7.06 -12.02
C GLN A 157 1.62 6.80 -12.11
N GLY A 158 2.11 5.80 -11.38
CA GLY A 158 3.54 5.46 -11.31
C GLY A 158 4.38 6.51 -10.60
N SER A 159 3.80 7.23 -9.64
CA SER A 159 4.43 8.39 -9.00
C SER A 159 5.50 8.04 -7.95
N PHE A 160 5.75 6.74 -7.68
CA PHE A 160 6.85 6.32 -6.81
C PHE A 160 8.17 6.11 -7.58
N THR A 161 8.13 5.45 -8.73
CA THR A 161 9.35 5.05 -9.49
C THR A 161 9.27 5.33 -10.99
N GLY A 162 8.11 5.75 -11.50
CA GLY A 162 7.80 5.87 -12.93
C GLY A 162 7.05 4.67 -13.53
N HIS A 163 7.03 3.51 -12.86
CA HIS A 163 6.26 2.35 -13.31
C HIS A 163 4.84 2.39 -12.75
N LYS A 164 3.85 2.10 -13.60
CA LYS A 164 2.43 2.01 -13.20
C LYS A 164 1.90 0.58 -13.32
N LEU A 165 0.77 0.32 -12.67
CA LEU A 165 0.06 -0.96 -12.73
C LEU A 165 -0.21 -1.43 -14.18
N ALA A 166 -0.61 -0.52 -15.06
CA ALA A 166 -0.90 -0.81 -16.46
C ALA A 166 0.33 -1.24 -17.29
N ASP A 167 1.55 -0.92 -16.85
CA ASP A 167 2.77 -1.32 -17.56
C ASP A 167 3.03 -2.83 -17.41
N HIS A 168 2.61 -3.42 -16.29
CA HIS A 168 2.92 -4.80 -15.93
C HIS A 168 1.70 -5.73 -15.99
N LEU A 169 0.50 -5.20 -15.75
CA LEU A 169 -0.75 -5.95 -15.71
C LEU A 169 -1.73 -5.27 -16.67
N ASN A 170 -1.93 -5.85 -17.85
CA ASN A 170 -2.81 -5.31 -18.89
C ASN A 170 -3.34 -6.44 -19.79
N ALA A 171 -4.07 -6.11 -20.86
CA ALA A 171 -4.72 -7.10 -21.72
C ALA A 171 -3.77 -8.16 -22.32
N THR A 172 -2.49 -7.81 -22.53
CA THR A 172 -1.48 -8.70 -23.14
C THR A 172 -0.36 -9.10 -22.18
N THR A 173 -0.29 -8.49 -21.00
CA THR A 173 0.81 -8.67 -20.06
C THR A 173 0.26 -9.03 -18.68
N GLU A 174 0.86 -10.05 -18.09
CA GLU A 174 0.58 -10.48 -16.72
C GLU A 174 1.91 -10.72 -15.97
N ASP A 175 2.63 -9.63 -15.69
CA ASP A 175 3.94 -9.67 -15.04
C ASP A 175 3.86 -9.26 -13.56
N TRP A 176 3.41 -10.22 -12.75
CA TRP A 176 3.31 -10.05 -11.30
C TRP A 176 4.66 -9.77 -10.62
N VAL A 177 5.75 -10.26 -11.18
CA VAL A 177 7.10 -10.17 -10.58
C VAL A 177 7.68 -8.77 -10.82
N ASN A 178 7.70 -8.30 -12.07
CA ASN A 178 8.24 -6.97 -12.37
C ASN A 178 7.33 -5.83 -11.93
N ALA A 179 6.05 -6.09 -11.63
CA ALA A 179 5.18 -5.11 -10.97
C ALA A 179 5.74 -4.60 -9.63
N ARG A 180 6.71 -5.29 -8.99
CA ARG A 180 7.41 -4.79 -7.79
C ARG A 180 8.07 -3.43 -8.06
N ARG A 181 8.47 -3.19 -9.32
CA ARG A 181 9.07 -1.95 -9.82
C ARG A 181 8.19 -0.73 -9.61
N ILE A 182 6.89 -0.89 -9.44
CA ILE A 182 5.94 0.21 -9.20
C ILE A 182 6.28 0.97 -7.91
N VAL A 183 6.77 0.27 -6.89
CA VAL A 183 7.01 0.85 -5.55
C VAL A 183 8.49 0.87 -5.18
N ASN A 184 9.23 -0.18 -5.53
CA ASN A 184 10.65 -0.31 -5.19
C ASN A 184 11.41 -0.98 -6.36
N GLY A 185 12.64 -1.43 -6.18
CA GLY A 185 13.37 -2.24 -7.17
C GLY A 185 12.75 -3.63 -7.37
N THR A 186 13.56 -4.69 -7.40
CA THR A 186 13.07 -6.07 -7.53
C THR A 186 13.28 -6.90 -6.26
N ASP A 187 13.56 -6.25 -5.14
CA ASP A 187 13.70 -6.96 -3.86
C ASP A 187 12.37 -7.63 -3.48
N ARG A 188 12.47 -8.92 -3.12
CA ARG A 188 11.35 -9.81 -2.77
C ARG A 188 10.22 -9.85 -3.81
N ALA A 189 10.52 -9.56 -5.09
CA ALA A 189 9.53 -9.49 -6.16
C ALA A 189 8.68 -10.77 -6.29
N GLU A 190 9.31 -11.95 -6.28
CA GLU A 190 8.62 -13.25 -6.33
C GLU A 190 7.65 -13.45 -5.16
N LYS A 191 8.06 -13.01 -3.96
CA LYS A 191 7.22 -13.11 -2.76
C LYS A 191 5.99 -12.22 -2.88
N LEU A 192 6.17 -10.99 -3.36
CA LEU A 192 5.09 -10.04 -3.58
C LEU A 192 4.13 -10.53 -4.67
N ALA A 193 4.66 -11.10 -5.76
CA ALA A 193 3.89 -11.74 -6.82
C ALA A 193 3.00 -12.87 -6.26
N GLY A 194 3.56 -13.74 -5.41
CA GLY A 194 2.80 -14.79 -4.74
C GLY A 194 1.64 -14.25 -3.89
N TYR A 195 1.87 -13.17 -3.13
CA TYR A 195 0.80 -12.50 -2.38
C TYR A 195 -0.27 -11.90 -3.30
N ALA A 196 0.13 -11.23 -4.38
CA ALA A 196 -0.79 -10.63 -5.34
C ALA A 196 -1.66 -11.68 -6.02
N MET A 197 -1.09 -12.81 -6.42
CA MET A 197 -1.85 -13.93 -6.99
C MET A 197 -2.84 -14.53 -5.98
N ALA A 198 -2.44 -14.67 -4.71
CA ALA A 198 -3.34 -15.14 -3.66
C ALA A 198 -4.50 -14.16 -3.40
N PHE A 199 -4.23 -12.85 -3.37
CA PHE A 199 -5.29 -11.85 -3.32
C PHE A 199 -6.17 -11.92 -4.57
N HIS A 200 -5.61 -12.00 -5.77
CA HIS A 200 -6.37 -12.08 -7.01
C HIS A 200 -7.34 -13.27 -7.02
N ALA A 201 -6.91 -14.44 -6.52
CA ALA A 201 -7.78 -15.61 -6.36
C ALA A 201 -8.93 -15.39 -5.35
N ALA A 202 -8.76 -14.49 -4.39
CA ALA A 202 -9.80 -14.09 -3.43
C ALA A 202 -10.74 -12.99 -3.94
N LEU A 203 -10.40 -12.31 -5.04
CA LEU A 203 -11.22 -11.24 -5.63
C LEU A 203 -12.19 -11.83 -6.66
N ARG A 204 -13.47 -11.93 -6.28
CA ARG A 204 -14.54 -12.32 -7.20
C ARG A 204 -15.75 -11.39 -7.11
N PRO A 205 -16.46 -11.15 -8.21
CA PRO A 205 -17.70 -10.40 -8.16
C PRO A 205 -18.71 -11.09 -7.24
N ASP A 206 -19.51 -10.31 -6.53
CA ASP A 206 -20.68 -10.80 -5.83
C ASP A 206 -21.60 -11.42 -6.88
N ALA A 207 -22.01 -12.67 -6.64
CA ALA A 207 -23.01 -13.28 -7.48
C ALA A 207 -24.28 -12.47 -7.24
N ALA A 208 -24.72 -11.70 -8.25
CA ALA A 208 -26.01 -11.02 -8.20
C ALA A 208 -27.03 -11.98 -7.60
N GLN A 209 -27.67 -11.57 -6.50
CA GLN A 209 -28.64 -12.39 -5.79
C GLN A 209 -29.80 -12.72 -6.73
N ASP A 210 -29.65 -13.77 -7.53
CA ASP A 210 -30.72 -14.45 -8.23
C ASP A 210 -31.40 -15.42 -7.23
N ARG A 211 -31.67 -14.92 -6.02
CA ARG A 211 -32.55 -15.59 -5.08
C ARG A 211 -33.97 -15.20 -5.49
N PRO A 212 -34.79 -16.14 -6.00
CA PRO A 212 -36.21 -15.85 -6.13
C PRO A 212 -36.73 -15.44 -4.75
N ARG A 213 -37.36 -14.27 -4.69
CA ARG A 213 -38.15 -13.88 -3.51
C ARG A 213 -39.23 -14.95 -3.37
N SER A 214 -39.13 -15.72 -2.29
CA SER A 214 -40.23 -16.59 -1.84
C SER A 214 -41.25 -15.77 -1.07
#